data_AF-A0AAW9IZ02-F1
#
_entry.id   AF-A0AAW9IZ02-F1
#
_cell.length_a   1.000
_cell.length_b   1.000
_cell.length_c   1.000
_cell.angle_alpha   90.00
_cell.angle_beta   90.00
_cell.angle_gamma   90.00
#
_symmetry.space_group_name_H-M   'P 1'
#
loop_
_entity.id
_entity.type
_entity.pdbx_description
1 polymer ?
#
loop_
_entity_poly.entity_id
_entity_poly.type
_entity_poly.pdbx_seq_one_letter_code
_entity_poly.pdbx_strand_id
1 'polypeptide(L)'
;ICTQILISEYSVSSVINVGVAGGIGKNIYPGDVVVGTDLVQHDMDTTVFGDPHGQIPRLDTFDFKCDEKLVKSALDACEEIKEINTFSGRIVSGDQFISSVEKIQWFEKEFNAMACEMEGASIAHVCYLNNIPCVVIRSIS
;
A
#
# COMPACT_ATOMS: atom_id res chain seq x y z
N ILE A 1 0.34 7.14 14.12
CA ILE A 1 -0.41 7.92 15.16
C ILE A 1 -1.80 8.29 14.67
N CYS A 2 -1.97 8.99 13.54
CA CYS A 2 -3.28 9.44 13.06
C CYS A 2 -4.33 8.33 12.94
N THR A 3 -3.98 7.20 12.31
CA THR A 3 -4.88 6.04 12.17
C THR A 3 -5.33 5.48 13.52
N GLN A 4 -4.42 5.40 14.51
CA GLN A 4 -4.78 4.92 15.84
C GLN A 4 -5.79 5.84 16.52
N ILE A 5 -5.62 7.17 16.38
CA ILE A 5 -6.55 8.17 16.94
C ILE A 5 -7.91 8.06 16.24
N LEU A 6 -7.96 7.90 14.92
CA LEU A 6 -9.22 7.67 14.19
C LEU A 6 -9.96 6.45 14.75
N ILE A 7 -9.24 5.38 15.05
CA ILE A 7 -9.82 4.15 15.57
C ILE A 7 -10.27 4.33 17.04
N SER A 8 -9.40 4.82 17.93
CA SER A 8 -9.68 4.87 19.36
C SER A 8 -10.65 5.98 19.76
N GLU A 9 -10.53 7.16 19.17
CA GLU A 9 -11.29 8.35 19.59
C GLU A 9 -12.57 8.57 18.75
N TYR A 10 -12.54 8.14 17.49
CA TYR A 10 -13.67 8.33 16.57
C TYR A 10 -14.40 7.04 16.23
N SER A 11 -13.93 5.88 16.70
CA SER A 11 -14.59 4.58 16.52
C SER A 11 -14.93 4.29 15.06
N VAL A 12 -14.02 4.62 14.13
CA VAL A 12 -14.24 4.36 12.70
C VAL A 12 -14.37 2.87 12.44
N SER A 13 -15.29 2.49 11.55
CA SER A 13 -15.51 1.09 11.16
C SER A 13 -14.60 0.62 10.03
N SER A 14 -13.94 1.56 9.34
CA SER A 14 -13.05 1.28 8.21
C SER A 14 -12.17 2.49 7.92
N VAL A 15 -11.01 2.28 7.29
CA VAL A 15 -10.09 3.34 6.89
C VAL A 15 -9.87 3.30 5.38
N ILE A 16 -10.13 4.41 4.70
CA ILE A 16 -9.81 4.59 3.27
C ILE A 16 -8.70 5.63 3.21
N ASN A 17 -7.54 5.23 2.69
CA ASN A 17 -6.41 6.13 2.56
C ASN A 17 -6.15 6.44 1.08
N VAL A 18 -6.43 7.69 0.69
CA VAL A 18 -6.28 8.20 -0.68
C VAL A 18 -5.07 9.14 -0.73
N GLY A 19 -4.28 9.07 -1.80
CA GLY A 19 -3.11 9.91 -1.97
C GLY A 19 -2.43 9.74 -3.32
N VAL A 20 -1.18 10.20 -3.42
CA VAL A 20 -0.32 10.04 -4.60
C VAL A 20 0.79 9.03 -4.35
N ALA A 21 1.30 8.40 -5.41
CA ALA A 21 2.41 7.46 -5.33
C ALA A 21 3.29 7.51 -6.58
N GLY A 22 4.52 7.00 -6.44
CA GLY A 22 5.38 6.70 -7.59
C GLY A 22 4.98 5.37 -8.21
N GLY A 23 4.75 5.35 -9.53
CA GLY A 23 4.41 4.14 -10.28
C GLY A 23 5.59 3.17 -10.40
N ILE A 24 5.31 1.87 -10.25
CA ILE A 24 6.30 0.80 -10.43
C ILE A 24 5.82 -0.10 -11.56
N GLY A 25 6.69 -0.31 -12.55
CA GLY A 25 6.41 -1.14 -13.73
C GLY A 25 6.19 -0.31 -14.99
N LYS A 26 6.29 -0.97 -16.14
CA LYS A 26 6.41 -0.28 -17.45
C LYS A 26 5.10 0.30 -17.99
N ASN A 27 3.96 -0.13 -17.46
CA ASN A 27 2.63 0.18 -18.00
C ASN A 27 1.79 1.04 -17.03
N ILE A 28 2.44 1.66 -16.05
CA ILE A 28 1.79 2.51 -15.05
C ILE A 28 2.31 3.94 -15.25
N TYR A 29 1.40 4.86 -15.55
CA TYR A 29 1.73 6.23 -15.96
C TYR A 29 1.06 7.26 -15.05
N PRO A 30 1.55 8.52 -15.03
CA PRO A 30 0.90 9.60 -14.30
C PRO A 30 -0.58 9.73 -14.67
N GLY A 31 -1.43 9.83 -13.64
CA GLY A 31 -2.89 9.84 -13.76
C GLY A 31 -3.57 8.48 -13.63
N ASP A 32 -2.83 7.37 -13.78
CA ASP A 32 -3.37 6.04 -13.48
C ASP A 32 -3.63 5.87 -11.97
N VAL A 33 -4.51 4.93 -11.63
CA VAL A 33 -4.85 4.61 -10.24
C VAL A 33 -4.41 3.19 -9.90
N VAL A 34 -3.78 3.04 -8.73
CA VAL A 34 -3.46 1.74 -8.12
C VAL A 34 -4.28 1.59 -6.84
N VAL A 35 -5.13 0.57 -6.80
CA VAL A 35 -5.83 0.11 -5.59
C VAL A 35 -5.00 -0.98 -4.93
N GLY A 36 -4.56 -0.75 -3.70
CA GLY A 36 -3.75 -1.70 -2.95
C GLY A 36 -4.53 -2.98 -2.66
N THR A 37 -4.02 -4.15 -3.07
CA THR A 37 -4.51 -5.46 -2.60
C THR A 37 -3.89 -5.83 -1.26
N ASP A 38 -2.62 -5.46 -1.09
CA ASP A 38 -1.87 -5.60 0.14
C ASP A 38 -0.70 -4.63 0.20
N LEU A 39 -0.22 -4.37 1.41
CA LEU A 39 0.83 -3.41 1.70
C LEU A 39 2.03 -4.06 2.39
N VAL A 40 3.24 -3.60 2.04
CA VAL A 40 4.50 -4.05 2.66
C VAL A 40 5.36 -2.83 3.01
N GLN A 41 6.02 -2.84 4.18
CA GLN A 41 7.01 -1.82 4.55
C GLN A 41 8.37 -2.19 3.95
N HIS A 42 8.74 -1.59 2.82
CA HIS A 42 9.92 -2.00 2.04
C HIS A 42 11.25 -1.64 2.69
N ASP A 43 11.26 -0.84 3.75
CA ASP A 43 12.44 -0.38 4.46
C ASP A 43 12.64 -1.10 5.81
N MET A 44 11.79 -2.06 6.14
CA MET A 44 12.00 -2.98 7.24
C MET A 44 12.98 -4.08 6.84
N ASP A 45 14.19 -4.04 7.40
CA ASP A 45 15.24 -5.02 7.11
C ASP A 45 15.70 -5.74 8.38
N THR A 46 15.26 -6.99 8.51
CA THR A 46 15.72 -7.93 9.55
C THR A 46 16.34 -9.18 8.95
N THR A 47 16.84 -9.09 7.71
CA THR A 47 17.44 -10.20 6.95
C THR A 47 18.64 -10.84 7.65
N VAL A 48 19.32 -10.11 8.55
CA VAL A 48 20.38 -10.64 9.42
C VAL A 48 19.91 -11.81 10.30
N PHE A 49 18.61 -11.87 10.62
CA PHE A 49 17.98 -12.95 11.37
C PHE A 49 17.39 -14.05 10.46
N GLY A 50 17.49 -13.90 9.14
CA GLY A 50 16.93 -14.82 8.15
C GLY A 50 15.52 -14.47 7.67
N ASP A 51 14.96 -13.35 8.14
CA ASP A 51 13.65 -12.87 7.71
C ASP A 51 13.69 -12.33 6.26
N PRO A 52 12.60 -12.45 5.49
CA PRO A 52 12.48 -11.76 4.20
C PRO A 52 12.58 -10.23 4.37
N HIS A 53 13.08 -9.54 3.35
CA HIS A 53 13.05 -8.08 3.36
C HIS A 53 11.60 -7.59 3.42
N GLY A 54 11.34 -6.57 4.23
CA GLY A 54 10.00 -6.04 4.49
C GLY A 54 9.21 -6.76 5.58
N GLN A 55 9.70 -7.89 6.09
CA GLN A 55 9.07 -8.56 7.23
C GLN A 55 9.23 -7.72 8.51
N ILE A 56 8.11 -7.41 9.15
CA ILE A 56 8.11 -6.83 10.49
C ILE A 56 8.24 -7.98 11.50
N PRO A 57 9.27 -7.98 12.37
CA PRO A 57 9.48 -9.05 13.33
C PRO A 57 8.27 -9.23 14.25
N ARG A 58 7.98 -10.49 14.59
CA ARG A 58 6.95 -10.89 15.56
C ARG A 58 5.50 -10.65 15.12
N LEU A 59 5.26 -10.23 13.88
CA LEU A 59 3.95 -10.35 13.25
C LEU A 59 3.83 -11.72 12.58
N ASP A 60 2.60 -12.24 12.57
CA ASP A 60 2.20 -13.48 11.92
C ASP A 60 1.86 -13.31 10.43
N THR A 61 2.03 -12.10 9.90
CA THR A 61 1.88 -11.77 8.49
C THR A 61 3.10 -11.05 7.94
N PHE A 62 3.36 -11.25 6.65
CA PHE A 62 4.37 -10.52 5.88
C PHE A 62 3.81 -9.21 5.31
N ASP A 63 2.58 -9.27 4.81
CA ASP A 63 1.90 -8.16 4.16
C ASP A 63 0.55 -7.89 4.81
N PHE A 64 0.10 -6.64 4.74
CA PHE A 64 -1.17 -6.22 5.30
C PHE A 64 -2.22 -6.23 4.19
N LYS A 65 -3.08 -7.25 4.19
CA LYS A 65 -4.17 -7.37 3.22
C LYS A 65 -5.18 -6.24 3.37
N CYS A 66 -5.55 -5.61 2.25
CA CYS A 66 -6.69 -4.71 2.19
C CYS A 66 -8.01 -5.51 2.26
N ASP A 67 -9.07 -4.87 2.75
CA ASP A 67 -10.40 -5.48 2.79
C ASP A 67 -10.97 -5.66 1.37
N GLU A 68 -11.37 -6.88 1.04
CA GLU A 68 -11.83 -7.24 -0.30
C GLU A 68 -13.06 -6.45 -0.76
N LYS A 69 -13.96 -6.08 0.17
CA LYS A 69 -15.17 -5.30 -0.19
C LYS A 69 -14.80 -3.85 -0.47
N LEU A 70 -13.87 -3.28 0.29
CA LEU A 70 -13.36 -1.93 0.04
C LEU A 70 -12.56 -1.87 -1.25
N VAL A 71 -11.71 -2.87 -1.53
CA VAL A 71 -10.98 -3.00 -2.80
C VAL A 71 -11.96 -3.06 -3.96
N LYS A 72 -12.96 -3.95 -3.89
CA LYS A 72 -13.99 -4.05 -4.93
C LYS A 72 -14.73 -2.73 -5.13
N SER A 73 -15.17 -2.09 -4.04
CA SER A 73 -15.89 -0.81 -4.13
C SER A 73 -15.03 0.30 -4.76
N ALA A 74 -13.72 0.31 -4.49
CA ALA A 74 -12.80 1.25 -5.11
C ALA A 74 -12.64 0.99 -6.61
N LEU A 75 -12.50 -0.29 -7.02
CA LEU A 75 -12.41 -0.67 -8.42
C LEU A 75 -13.70 -0.34 -9.18
N ASP A 76 -14.86 -0.71 -8.63
CA ASP A 76 -16.18 -0.41 -9.21
C ASP A 76 -16.35 1.12 -9.39
N ALA A 77 -15.89 1.94 -8.43
CA ALA A 77 -15.93 3.40 -8.55
C ALA A 77 -14.98 3.94 -9.64
N CYS A 78 -13.83 3.30 -9.85
CA CYS A 78 -12.91 3.70 -10.91
C CYS A 78 -13.42 3.33 -12.31
N GLU A 79 -14.25 2.28 -12.46
CA GLU A 79 -14.88 1.92 -13.75
C GLU A 79 -15.75 3.04 -14.34
N GLU A 80 -16.28 3.93 -13.49
CA GLU A 80 -17.05 5.09 -13.93
C GLU A 80 -16.19 6.16 -14.62
N ILE A 81 -14.86 6.09 -14.48
CA ILE A 81 -13.89 7.06 -15.01
C ILE A 81 -13.18 6.46 -16.24
N LYS A 82 -13.65 6.79 -17.44
CA LYS A 82 -13.18 6.17 -18.70
C LYS A 82 -11.78 6.59 -19.15
N GLU A 83 -11.21 7.62 -18.55
CA GLU A 83 -9.98 8.29 -19.02
C GLU A 83 -8.73 7.87 -18.23
N ILE A 84 -8.89 7.03 -17.19
CA ILE A 84 -7.80 6.55 -16.35
C ILE A 84 -7.66 5.04 -16.46
N ASN A 85 -6.44 4.52 -16.43
CA ASN A 85 -6.25 3.09 -16.21
C ASN A 85 -6.28 2.83 -14.71
N THR A 86 -6.94 1.74 -14.33
CA THR A 86 -7.02 1.31 -12.94
C THR A 86 -6.37 -0.04 -12.79
N PHE A 87 -5.50 -0.15 -11.80
CA PHE A 87 -4.78 -1.37 -11.45
C PHE A 87 -5.12 -1.78 -10.02
N SER A 88 -4.96 -3.07 -9.73
CA SER A 88 -4.97 -3.59 -8.36
C SER A 88 -3.73 -4.43 -8.12
N GLY A 89 -3.05 -4.18 -7.01
CA GLY A 89 -1.85 -4.94 -6.66
C GLY A 89 -1.14 -4.40 -5.42
N ARG A 90 0.05 -4.93 -5.15
CA ARG A 90 0.83 -4.55 -3.97
C ARG A 90 1.31 -3.11 -4.06
N ILE A 91 1.18 -2.37 -2.96
CA ILE A 91 1.80 -1.06 -2.76
C ILE A 91 2.84 -1.21 -1.65
N VAL A 92 4.03 -0.64 -1.84
CA VAL A 92 5.09 -0.65 -0.84
C VAL A 92 5.26 0.72 -0.20
N SER A 93 5.58 0.74 1.10
CA SER A 93 5.79 1.98 1.86
C SER A 93 7.14 2.03 2.54
N GLY A 94 7.71 3.21 2.67
CA GLY A 94 8.89 3.46 3.50
C GLY A 94 9.19 4.94 3.58
N ASP A 95 9.99 5.36 4.58
CA ASP A 95 10.25 6.77 4.90
C ASP A 95 11.28 7.42 3.95
N GLN A 96 11.12 7.22 2.64
CA GLN A 96 12.05 7.65 1.61
C GLN A 96 11.28 8.11 0.37
N PHE A 97 11.62 9.29 -0.14
CA PHE A 97 11.19 9.68 -1.48
C PHE A 97 12.02 8.92 -2.52
N ILE A 98 11.37 8.07 -3.31
CA ILE A 98 12.05 7.17 -4.25
C ILE A 98 12.19 7.85 -5.62
N SER A 99 13.44 8.14 -6.00
CA SER A 99 13.75 8.79 -7.28
C SER A 99 14.79 8.01 -8.13
N SER A 100 15.20 6.82 -7.69
CA SER A 100 16.19 5.97 -8.37
C SER A 100 15.50 4.87 -9.16
N VAL A 101 15.90 4.72 -10.43
CA VAL A 101 15.41 3.65 -11.32
C VAL A 101 15.81 2.28 -10.77
N GLU A 102 17.01 2.16 -10.20
CA GLU A 102 17.50 0.93 -9.59
C GLU A 102 16.62 0.50 -8.42
N LYS A 103 16.19 1.45 -7.59
CA LYS A 103 15.30 1.16 -6.45
C LYS A 103 13.89 0.77 -6.92
N ILE A 104 13.37 1.41 -7.96
CA ILE A 104 12.09 1.04 -8.58
C ILE A 104 12.15 -0.39 -9.15
N GLN A 105 13.21 -0.73 -9.90
CA GLN A 105 13.42 -2.09 -10.43
C GLN A 105 13.57 -3.13 -9.32
N TRP A 106 14.22 -2.74 -8.21
CA TRP A 106 14.32 -3.61 -7.05
C TRP A 106 12.95 -3.85 -6.41
N PHE A 107 12.09 -2.84 -6.27
CA PHE A 107 10.73 -3.07 -5.76
C PHE A 107 9.88 -3.97 -6.66
N GLU A 108 10.00 -3.80 -7.99
CA GLU A 108 9.34 -4.68 -8.97
C GLU A 108 9.80 -6.13 -8.77
N LYS A 109 11.11 -6.35 -8.62
CA LYS A 109 11.69 -7.70 -8.48
C LYS A 109 11.42 -8.34 -7.11
N GLU A 110 11.63 -7.59 -6.03
CA GLU A 110 11.59 -8.09 -4.66
C GLU A 110 10.15 -8.27 -4.18
N PHE A 111 9.29 -7.30 -4.48
CA PHE A 111 7.93 -7.26 -3.93
C PHE A 111 6.85 -7.52 -4.96
N ASN A 112 7.14 -7.46 -6.27
CA ASN A 112 6.12 -7.38 -7.31
C ASN A 112 5.15 -6.21 -7.07
N ALA A 113 5.70 -5.08 -6.64
CA ALA A 113 4.95 -3.88 -6.31
C ALA A 113 4.52 -3.11 -7.57
N MET A 114 3.37 -2.43 -7.48
CA MET A 114 2.83 -1.57 -8.53
C MET A 114 2.95 -0.07 -8.20
N ALA A 115 3.12 0.27 -6.93
CA ALA A 115 3.37 1.65 -6.50
C ALA A 115 4.25 1.70 -5.24
N CYS A 116 4.98 2.79 -5.06
CA CYS A 116 5.68 3.13 -3.82
C CYS A 116 5.23 4.49 -3.27
N GLU A 117 5.08 4.56 -1.96
CA GLU A 117 4.69 5.77 -1.21
C GLU A 117 5.21 5.67 0.23
N MET A 118 4.72 6.48 1.18
CA MET A 118 5.40 6.66 2.47
C MET A 118 4.52 6.31 3.69
N GLU A 119 3.23 6.00 3.52
CA GLU A 119 2.31 5.87 4.67
C GLU A 119 1.43 4.61 4.66
N GLY A 120 1.08 4.08 3.49
CA GLY A 120 0.02 3.09 3.29
C GLY A 120 0.18 1.83 4.14
N ALA A 121 1.36 1.22 4.16
CA ALA A 121 1.65 0.03 4.94
C ALA A 121 1.71 0.32 6.45
N SER A 122 2.08 1.53 6.87
CA SER A 122 1.99 1.94 8.27
C SER A 122 0.54 2.08 8.72
N ILE A 123 -0.31 2.67 7.86
CA ILE A 123 -1.76 2.77 8.10
C ILE A 123 -2.38 1.37 8.15
N ALA A 124 -2.06 0.50 7.19
CA ALA A 124 -2.58 -0.86 7.11
C ALA A 124 -2.10 -1.71 8.30
N HIS A 125 -0.87 -1.55 8.76
CA HIS A 125 -0.36 -2.18 9.98
C HIS A 125 -1.20 -1.79 11.21
N VAL A 126 -1.48 -0.50 11.40
CA VAL A 126 -2.33 -0.07 12.52
C VAL A 126 -3.74 -0.66 12.40
N CYS A 127 -4.30 -0.67 11.19
CA CYS A 127 -5.62 -1.26 10.93
C CYS A 127 -5.64 -2.77 11.24
N TYR A 128 -4.60 -3.50 10.83
CA TYR A 128 -4.41 -4.92 11.13
C TYR A 128 -4.44 -5.20 12.63
N LEU A 129 -3.64 -4.48 13.42
CA LEU A 129 -3.57 -4.66 14.88
C LEU A 129 -4.89 -4.35 15.60
N ASN A 130 -5.72 -3.47 15.02
CA ASN A 130 -7.02 -3.09 15.58
C ASN A 130 -8.19 -3.86 14.96
N ASN A 131 -7.96 -4.79 14.04
CA ASN A 131 -9.00 -5.49 13.27
C ASN A 131 -9.97 -4.54 12.54
N ILE A 132 -9.43 -3.46 11.96
CA ILE A 132 -10.20 -2.49 11.20
C ILE A 132 -9.99 -2.72 9.70
N PRO A 133 -11.05 -2.91 8.90
CA PRO A 133 -10.97 -2.97 7.44
C PRO A 133 -10.31 -1.71 6.86
N CYS A 134 -9.38 -1.87 5.91
CA CYS A 134 -8.79 -0.73 5.23
C CYS A 134 -8.53 -0.97 3.74
N VAL A 135 -8.40 0.12 2.99
CA VAL A 135 -7.90 0.13 1.62
C VAL A 135 -7.02 1.35 1.37
N VAL A 136 -5.99 1.17 0.56
CA VAL A 136 -5.10 2.25 0.11
C VAL A 136 -5.32 2.46 -1.38
N ILE A 137 -5.58 3.69 -1.78
CA ILE A 137 -5.84 4.09 -3.17
C ILE A 137 -4.84 5.18 -3.53
N ARG A 138 -4.15 5.01 -4.65
CA ARG A 138 -3.10 5.94 -5.09
C ARG A 138 -3.28 6.35 -6.54
N SER A 139 -3.28 7.64 -6.79
CA SER A 139 -3.04 8.20 -8.12
C SER A 139 -1.54 8.26 -8.37
N ILE A 140 -1.10 7.89 -9.57
CA ILE A 140 0.31 7.94 -9.94
C ILE A 140 0.67 9.37 -10.36
N SER A 141 1.80 9.87 -9.86
CA SER A 141 2.31 11.24 -10.12
C SER A 141 3.50 11.27 -11.06
#